data_AF-A0A496UK66-F1
#
_entry.id   AF-A0A496UK66-F1
#
_cell.length_a   1.000
_cell.length_b   1.000
_cell.length_c   1.000
_cell.angle_alpha   90.00
_cell.angle_beta   90.00
_cell.angle_gamma   90.00
#
_symmetry.space_group_name_H-M   'P 1'
#
loop_
_entity.id
_entity.type
_entity.pdbx_description
1 polymer ?
#
loop_
_entity_poly.entity_id
_entity_poly.type
_entity_poly.pdbx_seq_one_letter_code
_entity_poly.pdbx_strand_id
1 'polypeptide(L)'
;MDKYPMKAILTTLMFIMLLTGCAEKERYAERYLDSISLVLHMDRPAEVAGVLRQGASPSHAVEYPDLSGISRLSFICSMEDSAELFEQISQALIPCELSAVENANSSSIEYWQEGIAWQPEYHWTFSDNSCVFTATVIVSNSTCREWFSQRTVMKDFSGNPICMVDDTLIIRNGDMELGWWNATGPVLPVTLSYGWPVNSQWNQLVPCIVPHAGDLITGIDEWPIRTGDTLWVQPETEIEITETVHQNTTGYDCTLQIYNQTGVYTEIRITHPDRTPRGALFQPQENFPSLLGLQPGDVVILEYRIHYN
;
A
#
# COMPACT_ATOMS: atom_id res chain seq x y z
N MET A 1 65.95 9.39 -19.54
CA MET A 1 65.12 10.16 -18.61
C MET A 1 64.19 10.99 -19.47
N ASP A 2 62.87 10.83 -19.56
CA ASP A 2 61.93 9.96 -18.85
C ASP A 2 60.82 9.60 -19.84
N LYS A 3 60.61 8.30 -20.07
CA LYS A 3 59.41 7.79 -20.71
C LYS A 3 58.67 6.98 -19.65
N TYR A 4 57.78 7.65 -18.93
CA TYR A 4 56.47 7.21 -18.43
C TYR A 4 56.05 8.19 -17.32
N PRO A 5 54.83 8.77 -17.39
CA PRO A 5 53.79 8.23 -16.50
C PRO A 5 52.35 8.31 -17.04
N MET A 6 52.08 8.33 -18.35
CA MET A 6 50.68 8.38 -18.81
C MET A 6 49.93 7.05 -18.60
N LYS A 7 50.63 5.91 -18.73
CA LYS A 7 50.06 4.59 -18.43
C LYS A 7 49.78 4.39 -16.95
N ALA A 8 50.69 4.83 -16.07
CA ALA A 8 50.56 4.70 -14.62
C ALA A 8 49.32 5.45 -14.10
N ILE A 9 49.08 6.68 -14.57
CA ILE A 9 47.92 7.48 -14.15
C ILE A 9 46.60 6.82 -14.57
N LEU A 10 46.53 6.24 -15.78
CA LEU A 10 45.32 5.57 -16.25
C LEU A 10 45.02 4.29 -15.48
N THR A 11 46.03 3.47 -15.16
CA THR A 11 45.85 2.29 -14.31
C THR A 11 45.47 2.67 -12.88
N THR A 12 46.06 3.72 -12.31
CA THR A 12 45.71 4.18 -10.95
C THR A 12 44.27 4.70 -10.88
N LEU A 13 43.80 5.44 -11.89
CA LEU A 13 42.41 5.91 -11.94
C LEU A 13 41.40 4.75 -12.12
N MET A 14 41.71 3.77 -12.97
CA MET A 14 40.88 2.57 -13.12
C MET A 14 40.84 1.74 -11.83
N PHE A 15 41.98 1.61 -11.15
CA PHE A 15 42.07 0.87 -9.88
C PHE A 15 41.35 1.61 -8.76
N ILE A 16 41.41 2.93 -8.71
CA ILE A 16 40.63 3.76 -7.78
C ILE A 16 39.14 3.61 -8.08
N MET A 17 38.68 3.69 -9.33
CA MET A 17 37.26 3.48 -9.67
C MET A 17 36.76 2.07 -9.36
N LEU A 18 37.59 1.03 -9.59
CA LEU A 18 37.28 -0.34 -9.22
C LEU A 18 37.23 -0.53 -7.70
N LEU A 19 38.17 0.07 -6.97
CA LEU A 19 38.19 0.00 -5.51
C LEU A 19 37.06 0.82 -4.89
N THR A 20 36.72 2.01 -5.41
CA THR A 20 35.60 2.81 -4.88
C THR A 20 34.26 2.18 -5.23
N GLY A 21 34.08 1.66 -6.44
CA GLY A 21 32.83 1.00 -6.85
C GLY A 21 32.61 -0.38 -6.20
N CYS A 22 33.67 -1.07 -5.78
CA CYS A 22 33.58 -2.28 -4.96
C CYS A 22 33.46 -1.96 -3.46
N ALA A 23 34.19 -0.96 -2.95
CA ALA A 23 34.15 -0.58 -1.54
C ALA A 23 32.84 0.11 -1.13
N GLU A 24 32.17 0.86 -2.02
CA GLU A 24 30.82 1.38 -1.76
C GLU A 24 29.82 0.25 -1.54
N LYS A 25 29.97 -0.88 -2.24
CA LYS A 25 29.09 -2.05 -2.10
C LYS A 25 29.36 -2.90 -0.86
N GLU A 26 30.51 -2.72 -0.21
CA GLU A 26 30.94 -3.48 0.98
C GLU A 26 30.50 -2.83 2.30
N ARG A 27 29.99 -1.60 2.27
CA ARG A 27 29.60 -0.85 3.47
C ARG A 27 28.13 -0.97 3.84
N TYR A 28 27.35 -1.93 3.35
CA TYR A 28 25.93 -1.95 3.70
C TYR A 28 25.60 -2.92 4.83
N ALA A 29 24.73 -2.51 5.75
CA ALA A 29 24.40 -3.29 6.96
C ALA A 29 23.88 -4.70 6.61
N GLU A 30 23.11 -4.83 5.52
CA GLU A 30 22.61 -6.10 4.99
C GLU A 30 23.70 -7.12 4.64
N ARG A 31 24.91 -6.68 4.28
CA ARG A 31 26.02 -7.59 3.94
C ARG A 31 26.55 -8.35 5.15
N TYR A 32 26.28 -7.85 6.35
CA TYR A 32 26.63 -8.52 7.60
C TYR A 32 25.58 -9.53 8.05
N LEU A 33 24.52 -9.74 7.25
CA LEU A 33 23.41 -10.63 7.56
C LEU A 33 23.40 -11.90 6.70
N ASP A 34 23.17 -13.05 7.34
CA ASP A 34 22.99 -14.36 6.68
C ASP A 34 21.55 -14.52 6.17
N SER A 35 20.61 -13.89 6.88
CA SER A 35 19.21 -13.83 6.49
C SER A 35 18.69 -12.41 6.56
N ILE A 36 17.82 -12.04 5.63
CA ILE A 36 17.19 -10.72 5.59
C ILE A 36 15.69 -10.91 5.41
N SER A 37 14.95 -10.43 6.39
CA SER A 37 13.51 -10.26 6.33
C SER A 37 13.21 -8.77 6.26
N LEU A 38 12.29 -8.41 5.37
CA LEU A 38 11.91 -7.04 5.11
C LEU A 38 10.41 -6.88 5.38
N VAL A 39 10.05 -5.89 6.18
CA VAL A 39 8.67 -5.50 6.43
C VAL A 39 8.48 -4.10 5.85
N LEU A 40 7.63 -4.00 4.85
CA LEU A 40 7.30 -2.75 4.17
C LEU A 40 6.02 -2.17 4.75
N HIS A 41 6.05 -0.86 5.00
CA HIS A 41 4.92 -0.08 5.48
C HIS A 41 4.55 1.01 4.46
N MET A 42 3.32 1.49 4.54
CA MET A 42 2.80 2.55 3.67
C MET A 42 3.07 3.96 4.22
N ASP A 43 3.29 4.09 5.54
CA ASP A 43 3.31 5.37 6.26
C ASP A 43 4.56 5.60 7.12
N ARG A 44 5.47 4.62 7.17
CA ARG A 44 6.66 4.66 8.02
C ARG A 44 7.82 3.89 7.39
N PRO A 45 9.05 4.03 7.93
CA PRO A 45 10.24 3.35 7.39
C PRO A 45 10.06 1.83 7.35
N ALA A 46 10.73 1.18 6.39
CA ALA A 46 10.75 -0.28 6.28
C ALA A 46 11.55 -0.90 7.43
N GLU A 47 11.05 -1.99 8.01
CA GLU A 47 11.74 -2.74 9.06
C GLU A 47 12.60 -3.82 8.38
N VAL A 48 13.89 -3.81 8.64
CA VAL A 48 14.85 -4.79 8.12
C VAL A 48 15.38 -5.59 9.29
N ALA A 49 15.16 -6.89 9.29
CA ALA A 49 15.61 -7.79 10.33
C ALA A 49 16.50 -8.90 9.75
N GLY A 50 17.50 -9.31 10.50
CA GLY A 50 18.37 -10.40 10.08
C GLY A 50 19.28 -10.94 11.17
N VAL A 51 19.84 -12.12 10.90
CA VAL A 51 20.84 -12.76 11.76
C VAL A 51 22.22 -12.39 11.25
N LEU A 52 23.12 -11.97 12.15
CA LEU A 52 24.50 -11.66 11.80
C LEU A 52 25.23 -12.90 11.31
N ARG A 53 26.05 -12.73 10.25
CA ARG A 53 26.84 -13.83 9.69
C ARG A 53 27.83 -14.38 10.70
N GLN A 54 28.16 -15.67 10.57
CA GLN A 54 29.26 -16.25 11.34
C GLN A 54 30.56 -15.45 11.17
N GLY A 55 31.10 -14.97 12.28
CA GLY A 55 32.33 -14.15 12.32
C GLY A 55 32.09 -12.63 12.22
N ALA A 56 30.86 -12.16 12.01
CA ALA A 56 30.50 -10.76 12.18
C ALA A 56 30.18 -10.49 13.67
N SER A 57 30.88 -9.54 14.28
CA SER A 57 30.50 -9.05 15.61
C SER A 57 29.39 -8.01 15.48
N PRO A 58 28.49 -7.90 16.48
CA PRO A 58 27.52 -6.81 16.53
C PRO A 58 28.18 -5.43 16.45
N SER A 59 29.37 -5.26 17.04
CA SER A 59 30.17 -4.02 16.97
C SER A 59 30.50 -3.62 15.53
N HIS A 60 30.89 -4.59 14.70
CA HIS A 60 31.17 -4.33 13.29
C HIS A 60 29.94 -3.91 12.48
N ALA A 61 28.74 -4.33 12.88
CA ALA A 61 27.49 -3.98 12.22
C ALA A 61 27.01 -2.54 12.53
N VAL A 62 27.66 -1.85 13.48
CA VAL A 62 27.41 -0.43 13.80
C VAL A 62 28.51 0.47 13.25
N GLU A 63 29.77 0.04 13.35
CA GLU A 63 30.94 0.90 13.08
C GLU A 63 31.25 1.06 11.59
N TYR A 64 31.09 0.00 10.80
CA TYR A 64 31.54 -0.05 9.41
C TYR A 64 30.50 0.28 8.35
N PRO A 65 29.19 -0.01 8.53
CA PRO A 65 28.25 0.21 7.46
C PRO A 65 27.82 1.68 7.32
N ASP A 66 27.44 2.05 6.10
CA ASP A 66 26.68 3.24 5.77
C ASP A 66 25.27 3.11 6.35
N LEU A 67 25.04 3.88 7.42
CA LEU A 67 23.76 3.95 8.11
C LEU A 67 22.84 5.05 7.54
N SER A 68 23.14 5.58 6.35
CA SER A 68 22.32 6.62 5.71
C SER A 68 20.88 6.15 5.50
N GLY A 69 19.93 6.96 5.98
CA GLY A 69 18.50 6.64 5.92
C GLY A 69 18.04 5.64 6.99
N ILE A 70 18.91 5.15 7.87
CA ILE A 70 18.49 4.35 9.02
C ILE A 70 18.05 5.29 10.14
N SER A 71 16.79 5.17 10.57
CA SER A 71 16.18 6.01 11.60
C SER A 71 16.31 5.43 13.01
N ARG A 72 16.47 4.10 13.13
CA ARG A 72 16.62 3.37 14.40
C ARG A 72 17.34 2.05 14.17
N LEU A 73 18.05 1.58 15.19
CA LEU A 73 18.70 0.28 15.27
C LEU A 73 18.26 -0.46 16.54
N SER A 74 18.16 -1.78 16.47
CA SER A 74 17.90 -2.66 17.59
C SER A 74 18.76 -3.91 17.47
N PHE A 75 19.42 -4.30 18.55
CA PHE A 75 20.27 -5.49 18.61
C PHE A 75 19.77 -6.45 19.67
N ILE A 76 19.76 -7.74 19.32
CA ILE A 76 19.58 -8.84 20.25
C ILE A 76 20.84 -9.69 20.19
N CYS A 77 21.62 -9.72 21.26
CA CYS A 77 22.92 -10.41 21.28
C CYS A 77 23.20 -11.09 22.63
N SER A 78 24.33 -11.79 22.70
CA SER A 78 24.80 -12.40 23.95
C SER A 78 25.17 -11.33 24.99
N MET A 79 25.21 -11.73 26.27
CA MET A 79 25.63 -10.81 27.35
C MET A 79 27.05 -10.26 27.14
N GLU A 80 27.96 -11.07 26.59
CA GLU A 80 29.34 -10.66 26.29
C GLU A 80 29.39 -9.61 25.18
N ASP A 81 28.73 -9.87 24.04
CA ASP A 81 28.66 -8.92 22.92
C ASP A 81 27.96 -7.61 23.32
N SER A 82 26.96 -7.69 24.20
CA SER A 82 26.21 -6.51 24.65
C SER A 82 27.09 -5.52 25.42
N ALA A 83 28.06 -6.01 26.19
CA ALA A 83 28.97 -5.15 26.95
C ALA A 83 29.91 -4.37 26.01
N GLU A 84 30.40 -5.01 24.95
CA GLU A 84 31.22 -4.37 23.92
C GLU A 84 30.41 -3.33 23.12
N LEU A 85 29.15 -3.66 22.78
CA LEU A 85 28.29 -2.80 21.97
C LEU A 85 27.83 -1.54 22.71
N PHE A 86 27.67 -1.62 24.04
CA PHE A 86 27.17 -0.50 24.84
C PHE A 86 28.06 0.75 24.75
N GLU A 87 29.39 0.58 24.74
CA GLU A 87 30.32 1.70 24.61
C GLU A 87 30.23 2.34 23.20
N GLN A 88 30.07 1.54 22.16
CA GLN A 88 29.98 2.02 20.77
C GLN A 88 28.64 2.71 20.49
N ILE A 89 27.54 2.17 21.01
CA ILE A 89 26.20 2.75 20.87
C ILE A 89 26.11 4.14 21.50
N SER A 90 26.81 4.37 22.62
CA SER A 90 26.83 5.67 23.28
C SER A 90 27.37 6.82 22.40
N GLN A 91 28.09 6.47 21.33
CA GLN A 91 28.67 7.39 20.35
C GLN A 91 27.89 7.45 19.04
N ALA A 92 26.90 6.58 18.85
CA ALA A 92 26.11 6.51 17.63
C ALA A 92 25.14 7.70 17.53
N LEU A 93 25.01 8.27 16.33
CA LEU A 93 24.08 9.37 16.04
C LEU A 93 22.62 8.90 15.89
N ILE A 94 22.41 7.61 15.71
CA ILE A 94 21.11 7.00 15.45
C ILE A 94 20.61 6.33 16.75
N PRO A 95 19.33 6.50 17.11
CA PRO A 95 18.73 5.78 18.23
C PRO A 95 18.98 4.28 18.13
N CYS A 96 19.62 3.71 19.15
CA CYS A 96 19.96 2.31 19.18
C CYS A 96 19.49 1.65 20.48
N GLU A 97 18.83 0.50 20.34
CA GLU A 97 18.37 -0.33 21.44
C GLU A 97 19.18 -1.62 21.50
N LEU A 98 19.43 -2.09 22.73
CA LEU A 98 20.23 -3.28 22.98
C LEU A 98 19.50 -4.17 23.97
N SER A 99 19.27 -5.42 23.56
CA SER A 99 18.69 -6.47 24.39
C SER A 99 19.67 -7.63 24.51
N ALA A 100 20.10 -7.92 25.73
CA ALA A 100 21.04 -9.01 26.03
C ALA A 100 20.29 -10.27 26.46
N VAL A 101 20.69 -11.44 25.93
CA VAL A 101 20.05 -12.74 26.21
C VAL A 101 21.11 -13.75 26.67
N GLU A 102 20.87 -14.46 27.77
CA GLU A 102 21.85 -15.37 28.39
C GLU A 102 22.33 -16.52 27.47
N ASN A 103 21.50 -16.97 26.52
CA ASN A 103 21.81 -18.10 25.63
C ASN A 103 21.50 -17.76 24.15
N ALA A 104 21.89 -16.59 23.67
CA ALA A 104 21.78 -16.26 22.25
C ALA A 104 22.77 -17.11 21.44
N ASN A 105 22.26 -18.05 20.63
CA ASN A 105 23.08 -18.83 19.70
C ASN A 105 23.59 -18.00 18.51
N SER A 106 22.94 -16.86 18.24
CA SER A 106 23.27 -15.95 17.14
C SER A 106 22.74 -14.56 17.46
N SER A 107 23.55 -13.54 17.18
CA SER A 107 23.14 -12.14 17.34
C SER A 107 22.28 -11.71 16.15
N SER A 108 21.19 -11.01 16.40
CA SER A 108 20.30 -10.47 15.38
C SER A 108 20.24 -8.95 15.46
N ILE A 109 20.01 -8.33 14.31
CA ILE A 109 19.81 -6.89 14.18
C ILE A 109 18.45 -6.64 13.53
N GLU A 110 17.81 -5.57 13.98
CA GLU A 110 16.66 -4.97 13.35
C GLU A 110 16.93 -3.47 13.15
N TYR A 111 16.56 -2.92 12.00
CA TYR A 111 16.74 -1.51 11.72
C TYR A 111 15.64 -0.96 10.82
N TRP A 112 15.40 0.35 10.94
CA TRP A 112 14.30 1.03 10.25
C TRP A 112 14.84 1.91 9.12
N GLN A 113 14.70 1.42 7.89
CA GLN A 113 15.22 2.04 6.68
C GLN A 113 14.19 2.97 6.03
N GLU A 114 14.54 4.25 5.91
CA GLU A 114 13.83 5.23 5.10
C GLU A 114 14.08 5.01 3.61
N GLY A 115 13.11 5.42 2.79
CA GLY A 115 13.24 5.42 1.34
C GLY A 115 12.88 4.11 0.65
N ILE A 116 12.52 3.06 1.39
CA ILE A 116 11.83 1.89 0.84
C ILE A 116 10.39 1.91 1.36
N ALA A 117 9.43 1.96 0.44
CA ALA A 117 8.02 1.99 0.75
C ALA A 117 7.26 1.08 -0.21
N TRP A 118 6.01 0.80 0.11
CA TRP A 118 5.11 0.12 -0.81
C TRP A 118 3.72 0.77 -0.80
N GLN A 119 2.99 0.58 -1.88
CA GLN A 119 1.57 0.92 -1.95
C GLN A 119 0.84 -0.05 -2.89
N PRO A 120 -0.43 -0.39 -2.62
CA PRO A 120 -1.24 -1.10 -3.58
C PRO A 120 -1.75 -0.16 -4.67
N GLU A 121 -1.81 -0.64 -5.90
CA GLU A 121 -2.46 0.01 -7.02
C GLU A 121 -3.54 -0.91 -7.57
N TYR A 122 -4.75 -0.38 -7.70
CA TYR A 122 -5.91 -1.13 -8.14
C TYR A 122 -6.39 -0.61 -9.49
N HIS A 123 -6.54 -1.53 -10.43
CA HIS A 123 -7.00 -1.25 -11.78
C HIS A 123 -8.21 -2.12 -12.09
N TRP A 124 -9.15 -1.58 -12.86
CA TRP A 124 -10.25 -2.37 -13.39
C TRP A 124 -10.55 -1.99 -14.84
N THR A 125 -10.89 -3.01 -15.63
CA THR A 125 -11.31 -2.84 -17.03
C THR A 125 -12.62 -3.54 -17.27
N PHE A 126 -13.53 -2.86 -17.96
CA PHE A 126 -14.83 -3.41 -18.32
C PHE A 126 -14.74 -4.14 -19.66
N SER A 127 -15.44 -5.26 -19.75
CA SER A 127 -15.61 -6.05 -20.98
C SER A 127 -17.04 -6.57 -21.01
N ASP A 128 -17.88 -5.92 -21.83
CA ASP A 128 -19.32 -6.17 -21.94
C ASP A 128 -20.02 -6.19 -20.57
N ASN A 129 -20.36 -7.39 -20.07
CA ASN A 129 -21.06 -7.60 -18.80
C ASN A 129 -20.13 -8.10 -17.68
N SER A 130 -18.81 -7.98 -17.87
CA SER A 130 -17.80 -8.43 -16.92
C SER A 130 -16.79 -7.33 -16.64
N CYS A 131 -16.16 -7.42 -15.47
CA CYS A 131 -15.09 -6.52 -15.06
C CYS A 131 -13.89 -7.34 -14.63
N VAL A 132 -12.71 -7.00 -15.12
CA VAL A 132 -11.42 -7.57 -14.71
C VAL A 132 -10.78 -6.60 -13.73
N PHE A 133 -10.48 -7.08 -12.53
CA PHE A 133 -9.78 -6.38 -11.47
C PHE A 133 -8.35 -6.87 -11.42
N THR A 134 -7.42 -5.94 -11.33
CA THR A 134 -6.01 -6.23 -11.10
C THR A 134 -5.54 -5.38 -9.93
N ALA A 135 -4.94 -6.02 -8.93
CA ALA A 135 -4.16 -5.34 -7.92
C ALA A 135 -2.69 -5.61 -8.16
N THR A 136 -1.90 -4.55 -8.09
CA THR A 136 -0.45 -4.59 -8.13
C THR A 136 0.11 -3.92 -6.90
N VAL A 137 1.31 -4.33 -6.52
CA VAL A 137 2.10 -3.72 -5.44
C VAL A 137 3.15 -2.89 -6.13
N ILE A 138 3.16 -1.59 -5.85
CA ILE A 138 4.25 -0.71 -6.22
C ILE A 138 5.21 -0.65 -5.03
N VAL A 139 6.42 -1.15 -5.22
CA VAL A 139 7.52 -1.02 -4.27
C VAL A 139 8.43 0.11 -4.76
N SER A 140 8.49 1.19 -4.00
CA SER A 140 9.33 2.34 -4.29
C SER A 140 10.61 2.26 -3.49
N ASN A 141 11.75 2.46 -4.16
CA ASN A 141 13.05 2.47 -3.53
C ASN A 141 13.85 3.70 -3.99
N SER A 142 14.02 4.64 -3.06
CA SER A 142 14.74 5.90 -3.23
C SER A 142 16.10 5.91 -2.53
N THR A 143 16.54 4.75 -2.02
CA THR A 143 17.84 4.62 -1.33
C THR A 143 19.04 4.67 -2.27
N CYS A 144 18.82 4.82 -3.58
CA CYS A 144 19.85 4.79 -4.63
C CYS A 144 20.65 3.47 -4.71
N ARG A 145 20.21 2.41 -4.03
CA ARG A 145 20.84 1.08 -4.05
C ARG A 145 19.83 -0.04 -4.30
N GLU A 146 20.32 -1.22 -4.68
CA GLU A 146 19.48 -2.42 -4.77
C GLU A 146 19.39 -3.09 -3.39
N TRP A 147 18.18 -3.52 -3.04
CA TRP A 147 17.92 -4.30 -1.84
C TRP A 147 17.62 -5.74 -2.18
N PHE A 148 17.96 -6.61 -1.24
CA PHE A 148 17.67 -8.02 -1.30
C PHE A 148 16.99 -8.43 0.00
N SER A 149 15.96 -9.25 -0.11
CA SER A 149 15.28 -9.88 1.02
C SER A 149 14.96 -11.32 0.67
N GLN A 150 15.02 -12.22 1.64
CA GLN A 150 14.58 -13.62 1.52
C GLN A 150 13.10 -13.79 1.87
N ARG A 151 12.54 -12.79 2.55
CA ARG A 151 11.13 -12.75 2.93
C ARG A 151 10.67 -11.30 3.01
N THR A 152 9.72 -10.91 2.18
CA THR A 152 9.15 -9.56 2.20
C THR A 152 7.70 -9.60 2.62
N VAL A 153 7.33 -8.85 3.65
CA VAL A 153 5.95 -8.71 4.14
C VAL A 153 5.52 -7.27 3.95
N MET A 154 4.36 -7.05 3.34
CA MET A 154 3.78 -5.74 3.06
C MET A 154 2.57 -5.55 3.96
N LYS A 155 2.56 -4.49 4.78
CA LYS A 155 1.53 -4.22 5.79
C LYS A 155 0.69 -2.97 5.47
N ASP A 156 -0.58 -2.98 5.86
CA ASP A 156 -1.44 -1.78 5.85
C ASP A 156 -1.04 -0.75 6.92
N PHE A 157 -1.77 0.36 6.94
CA PHE A 157 -1.72 1.40 7.99
C PHE A 157 -2.04 0.88 9.40
N SER A 158 -2.74 -0.25 9.54
CA SER A 158 -3.03 -0.89 10.83
C SER A 158 -1.93 -1.86 11.29
N GLY A 159 -0.96 -2.17 10.41
CA GLY A 159 0.12 -3.11 10.67
C GLY A 159 -0.21 -4.57 10.35
N ASN A 160 -1.35 -4.86 9.73
CA ASN A 160 -1.72 -6.21 9.32
C ASN A 160 -1.01 -6.56 8.01
N PRO A 161 -0.49 -7.80 7.86
CA PRO A 161 0.11 -8.23 6.61
C PRO A 161 -0.98 -8.36 5.54
N ILE A 162 -0.75 -7.78 4.37
CA ILE A 162 -1.68 -7.82 3.23
C ILE A 162 -1.11 -8.65 2.06
N CYS A 163 0.20 -8.51 1.81
CA CYS A 163 0.89 -9.20 0.74
C CYS A 163 2.24 -9.72 1.25
N MET A 164 2.69 -10.85 0.72
CA MET A 164 3.93 -11.48 1.14
C MET A 164 4.63 -12.14 -0.04
N VAL A 165 5.94 -11.97 -0.08
CA VAL A 165 6.85 -12.67 -0.98
C VAL A 165 7.73 -13.58 -0.11
N ASP A 166 7.39 -14.86 -0.07
CA ASP A 166 8.12 -15.91 0.67
C ASP A 166 9.31 -16.49 -0.13
N ASP A 167 9.96 -15.64 -0.93
CA ASP A 167 11.18 -15.97 -1.67
C ASP A 167 12.04 -14.70 -1.82
N THR A 168 13.17 -14.86 -2.51
CA THR A 168 14.13 -13.80 -2.76
C THR A 168 13.50 -12.69 -3.60
N LEU A 169 13.32 -11.52 -2.99
CA LEU A 169 12.92 -10.30 -3.68
C LEU A 169 14.13 -9.38 -3.85
N ILE A 170 14.40 -8.96 -5.08
CA ILE A 170 15.39 -7.94 -5.39
C ILE A 170 14.66 -6.64 -5.69
N ILE A 171 14.75 -5.67 -4.79
CA ILE A 171 14.13 -4.34 -4.95
C ILE A 171 15.15 -3.41 -5.57
N ARG A 172 14.97 -3.12 -6.86
CA ARG A 172 15.87 -2.22 -7.60
C ARG A 172 15.66 -0.76 -7.19
N ASN A 173 16.60 0.11 -7.53
CA ASN A 173 16.41 1.54 -7.38
C ASN A 173 15.27 2.03 -8.30
N GLY A 174 14.40 2.91 -7.79
CA GLY A 174 13.18 3.37 -8.43
C GLY A 174 11.94 2.57 -8.05
N ASP A 175 10.89 2.73 -8.84
CA ASP A 175 9.62 2.02 -8.64
C ASP A 175 9.64 0.66 -9.35
N MET A 176 9.15 -0.36 -8.65
CA MET A 176 8.97 -1.71 -9.16
C MET A 176 7.52 -2.14 -8.95
N GLU A 177 6.91 -2.66 -10.00
CA GLU A 177 5.56 -3.20 -9.94
C GLU A 177 5.61 -4.72 -9.80
N LEU A 178 4.88 -5.24 -8.82
CA LEU A 178 4.69 -6.68 -8.57
C LEU A 178 3.21 -7.01 -8.71
N GLY A 179 2.87 -8.00 -9.53
CA GLY A 179 1.50 -8.51 -9.60
C GLY A 179 1.09 -9.11 -8.25
N TRP A 180 -0.10 -8.76 -7.75
CA TRP A 180 -0.58 -9.23 -6.45
C TRP A 180 -1.78 -10.16 -6.57
N TRP A 181 -2.88 -9.70 -7.15
CA TRP A 181 -4.01 -10.57 -7.49
C TRP A 181 -4.77 -10.03 -8.68
N ASN A 182 -5.50 -10.92 -9.36
CA ASN A 182 -6.50 -10.55 -10.33
C ASN A 182 -7.80 -11.29 -10.06
N ALA A 183 -8.91 -10.68 -10.44
CA ALA A 183 -10.22 -11.30 -10.35
C ALA A 183 -11.05 -10.85 -11.54
N THR A 184 -11.98 -11.67 -11.99
CA THR A 184 -12.94 -11.30 -13.03
C THR A 184 -14.32 -11.59 -12.52
N GLY A 185 -15.24 -10.63 -12.58
CA GLY A 185 -16.59 -10.79 -12.04
C GLY A 185 -17.68 -10.26 -12.95
N PRO A 186 -18.93 -10.75 -12.82
CA PRO A 186 -20.06 -10.13 -13.49
C PRO A 186 -20.32 -8.73 -12.91
N VAL A 187 -20.66 -7.81 -13.79
CA VAL A 187 -21.08 -6.46 -13.46
C VAL A 187 -22.59 -6.48 -13.15
N LEU A 188 -22.99 -5.88 -12.03
CA LEU A 188 -24.39 -5.61 -11.73
C LEU A 188 -24.78 -4.20 -12.20
N PRO A 189 -26.08 -3.90 -12.34
CA PRO A 189 -26.54 -2.57 -12.73
C PRO A 189 -25.94 -1.45 -11.86
N VAL A 190 -25.69 -0.29 -12.48
CA VAL A 190 -25.18 0.90 -11.80
C VAL A 190 -26.06 1.19 -10.59
N THR A 191 -25.46 1.47 -9.45
CA THR A 191 -26.15 1.76 -8.20
C THR A 191 -25.90 3.21 -7.80
N LEU A 192 -26.99 3.94 -7.55
CA LEU A 192 -26.95 5.24 -6.89
C LEU A 192 -27.10 5.03 -5.39
N SER A 193 -26.09 5.45 -4.64
CA SER A 193 -26.05 5.37 -3.18
C SER A 193 -25.84 6.74 -2.56
N TYR A 194 -26.67 7.11 -1.59
CA TYR A 194 -26.51 8.38 -0.88
C TYR A 194 -25.50 8.27 0.27
N GLY A 195 -24.48 9.12 0.25
CA GLY A 195 -23.53 9.32 1.34
C GLY A 195 -22.32 8.38 1.36
N TRP A 196 -22.28 7.32 0.57
CA TRP A 196 -21.10 6.46 0.44
C TRP A 196 -20.67 6.35 -1.04
N PRO A 197 -19.36 6.49 -1.35
CA PRO A 197 -18.24 6.70 -0.43
C PRO A 197 -18.09 8.14 0.07
N VAL A 198 -18.68 9.13 -0.63
CA VAL A 198 -18.62 10.53 -0.20
C VAL A 198 -19.89 10.89 0.54
N ASN A 199 -19.70 11.35 1.78
CA ASN A 199 -20.78 11.74 2.67
C ASN A 199 -21.57 12.93 2.10
N SER A 200 -22.91 12.86 2.19
CA SER A 200 -23.86 13.94 1.85
C SER A 200 -24.05 14.22 0.36
N GLN A 201 -23.72 13.28 -0.53
CA GLN A 201 -24.04 13.36 -1.96
C GLN A 201 -24.53 12.01 -2.50
N TRP A 202 -25.14 12.03 -3.67
CA TRP A 202 -25.41 10.81 -4.45
C TRP A 202 -24.15 10.36 -5.18
N ASN A 203 -23.80 9.09 -5.02
CA ASN A 203 -22.62 8.49 -5.65
C ASN A 203 -23.05 7.41 -6.63
N GLN A 204 -22.39 7.38 -7.79
CA GLN A 204 -22.55 6.35 -8.81
C GLN A 204 -21.51 5.26 -8.60
N LEU A 205 -21.98 4.02 -8.48
CA LEU A 205 -21.11 2.90 -8.19
C LEU A 205 -21.56 1.68 -8.99
N VAL A 206 -20.62 0.88 -9.46
CA VAL A 206 -20.91 -0.40 -10.10
C VAL A 206 -20.55 -1.49 -9.12
N PRO A 207 -21.53 -2.31 -8.67
CA PRO A 207 -21.25 -3.49 -7.88
C PRO A 207 -20.76 -4.61 -8.80
N CYS A 208 -19.62 -5.19 -8.45
CA CYS A 208 -19.02 -6.30 -9.16
C CYS A 208 -18.77 -7.44 -8.19
N ILE A 209 -19.34 -8.62 -8.48
CA ILE A 209 -19.20 -9.80 -7.61
C ILE A 209 -17.87 -10.47 -7.94
N VAL A 210 -16.97 -10.59 -6.97
CA VAL A 210 -15.71 -11.33 -7.11
C VAL A 210 -16.02 -12.82 -6.98
N PRO A 211 -15.94 -13.62 -8.07
CA PRO A 211 -16.37 -14.99 -8.00
C PRO A 211 -15.37 -15.86 -7.26
N HIS A 212 -14.07 -15.53 -7.28
CA HIS A 212 -13.00 -16.30 -6.64
C HIS A 212 -12.04 -15.31 -5.99
N ALA A 213 -11.95 -15.33 -4.66
CA ALA A 213 -10.85 -14.70 -3.97
C ALA A 213 -9.67 -15.68 -3.83
N GLY A 214 -8.45 -15.15 -3.72
CA GLY A 214 -7.29 -15.95 -3.35
C GLY A 214 -7.43 -16.56 -1.95
N ASP A 215 -6.61 -17.56 -1.65
CA ASP A 215 -6.62 -18.18 -0.33
C ASP A 215 -6.26 -17.17 0.77
N LEU A 216 -7.05 -17.19 1.83
CA LEU A 216 -6.82 -16.40 3.04
C LEU A 216 -5.54 -16.91 3.70
N ILE A 217 -4.51 -16.06 3.79
CA ILE A 217 -3.30 -16.40 4.54
C ILE A 217 -3.70 -16.57 6.01
N THR A 218 -3.58 -17.80 6.52
CA THR A 218 -3.95 -18.15 7.89
C THR A 218 -3.16 -17.32 8.90
N GLY A 219 -3.86 -16.60 9.79
CA GLY A 219 -3.25 -15.83 10.89
C GLY A 219 -3.46 -14.31 10.86
N ILE A 220 -4.41 -13.80 10.06
CA ILE A 220 -4.72 -12.38 9.94
C ILE A 220 -6.18 -12.15 10.34
N ASP A 221 -6.43 -11.27 11.31
CA ASP A 221 -7.75 -10.99 11.90
C ASP A 221 -8.55 -9.87 11.18
N GLU A 222 -8.20 -9.52 9.93
CA GLU A 222 -8.91 -8.50 9.14
C GLU A 222 -9.41 -9.00 7.78
N TRP A 223 -10.45 -8.32 7.26
CA TRP A 223 -11.30 -8.75 6.15
C TRP A 223 -10.49 -8.95 4.86
N PRO A 224 -10.17 -10.19 4.49
CA PRO A 224 -9.66 -10.48 3.16
C PRO A 224 -10.83 -10.37 2.18
N ILE A 225 -10.56 -9.98 0.94
CA ILE A 225 -11.54 -10.18 -0.13
C ILE A 225 -11.89 -11.67 -0.11
N ARG A 226 -13.16 -12.01 0.08
CA ARG A 226 -13.67 -13.38 0.07
C ARG A 226 -14.34 -13.67 -1.26
N THR A 227 -14.33 -14.94 -1.63
CA THR A 227 -15.14 -15.43 -2.74
C THR A 227 -16.61 -15.05 -2.48
N GLY A 228 -17.20 -14.29 -3.39
CA GLY A 228 -18.55 -13.75 -3.29
C GLY A 228 -18.64 -12.31 -2.79
N ASP A 229 -17.53 -11.67 -2.44
CA ASP A 229 -17.52 -10.25 -2.07
C ASP A 229 -17.93 -9.37 -3.25
N THR A 230 -18.51 -8.21 -2.93
CA THR A 230 -18.87 -7.19 -3.91
C THR A 230 -17.89 -6.05 -3.84
N LEU A 231 -17.11 -5.87 -4.91
CA LEU A 231 -16.30 -4.67 -5.11
C LEU A 231 -17.20 -3.59 -5.70
N TRP A 232 -17.11 -2.39 -5.14
CA TRP A 232 -17.81 -1.22 -5.66
C TRP A 232 -16.79 -0.34 -6.34
N VAL A 233 -16.95 -0.15 -7.64
CA VAL A 233 -16.02 0.64 -8.45
C VAL A 233 -16.75 1.77 -9.17
N GLN A 234 -15.97 2.73 -9.64
CA GLN A 234 -16.48 3.81 -10.47
C GLN A 234 -16.98 3.22 -11.81
N PRO A 235 -18.16 3.63 -12.31
CA PRO A 235 -18.67 3.19 -13.61
C PRO A 235 -17.78 3.65 -14.76
N GLU A 236 -17.75 2.87 -15.85
CA GLU A 236 -17.10 3.28 -17.11
C GLU A 236 -17.80 4.49 -17.76
N THR A 237 -19.13 4.49 -17.71
CA THR A 237 -19.95 5.57 -18.25
C THR A 237 -20.80 6.16 -17.15
N GLU A 238 -20.61 7.45 -16.89
CA GLU A 238 -21.33 8.18 -15.86
C GLU A 238 -22.60 8.82 -16.43
N ILE A 239 -23.71 8.61 -15.73
CA ILE A 239 -24.90 9.43 -15.91
C ILE A 239 -24.66 10.79 -15.26
N GLU A 240 -25.32 11.83 -15.75
CA GLU A 240 -25.25 13.14 -15.09
C GLU A 240 -26.23 13.16 -13.91
N ILE A 241 -25.74 13.61 -12.76
CA ILE A 241 -26.56 13.73 -11.55
C ILE A 241 -26.41 15.13 -11.01
N THR A 242 -27.54 15.83 -10.90
CA THR A 242 -27.61 17.15 -10.29
C THR A 242 -28.57 17.11 -9.11
N GLU A 243 -28.08 17.50 -7.93
CA GLU A 243 -28.92 17.66 -6.75
C GLU A 243 -29.14 19.15 -6.47
N THR A 244 -30.41 19.54 -6.35
CA THR A 244 -30.81 20.85 -5.84
C THR A 244 -31.35 20.69 -4.42
N VAL A 245 -30.80 21.47 -3.49
CA VAL A 245 -31.16 21.41 -2.07
C VAL A 245 -31.76 22.74 -1.63
N HIS A 246 -32.94 22.69 -1.02
CA HIS A 246 -33.59 23.83 -0.41
C HIS A 246 -33.75 23.62 1.09
N GLN A 247 -33.15 24.50 1.89
CA GLN A 247 -33.27 24.45 3.34
C GLN A 247 -34.64 24.98 3.78
N ASN A 248 -35.29 24.25 4.68
CA ASN A 248 -36.54 24.64 5.32
C ASN A 248 -36.39 24.63 6.86
N THR A 249 -37.47 24.94 7.58
CA THR A 249 -37.47 25.07 9.05
C THR A 249 -37.20 23.77 9.80
N THR A 250 -37.35 22.63 9.12
CA THR A 250 -37.28 21.27 9.71
C THR A 250 -36.15 20.42 9.12
N GLY A 251 -35.41 20.93 8.13
CA GLY A 251 -34.41 20.19 7.38
C GLY A 251 -34.22 20.72 5.96
N TYR A 252 -34.24 19.82 4.97
CA TYR A 252 -34.00 20.10 3.56
C TYR A 252 -35.02 19.39 2.66
N ASP A 253 -35.54 20.11 1.68
CA ASP A 253 -36.21 19.54 0.51
C ASP A 253 -35.17 19.37 -0.60
N CYS A 254 -35.05 18.16 -1.13
CA CYS A 254 -34.05 17.81 -2.13
C CYS A 254 -34.71 17.35 -3.43
N THR A 255 -34.16 17.81 -4.55
CA THR A 255 -34.53 17.38 -5.90
C THR A 255 -33.29 16.79 -6.58
N LEU A 256 -33.33 15.49 -6.87
CA LEU A 256 -32.31 14.77 -7.60
C LEU A 256 -32.72 14.64 -9.07
N GLN A 257 -31.93 15.20 -9.96
CA GLN A 257 -32.07 15.02 -11.40
C GLN A 257 -31.05 14.01 -11.87
N ILE A 258 -31.52 12.99 -12.59
CA ILE A 258 -30.71 11.94 -13.18
C ILE A 258 -30.89 12.02 -14.70
N TYR A 259 -29.83 12.31 -15.41
CA TYR A 259 -29.83 12.45 -16.86
C TYR A 259 -28.92 11.39 -17.50
N ASN A 260 -29.52 10.55 -18.34
CA ASN A 260 -28.76 9.62 -19.15
C ASN A 260 -28.22 10.34 -20.40
N GLN A 261 -27.09 11.03 -20.24
CA GLN A 261 -26.33 11.60 -21.35
C GLN A 261 -25.57 10.55 -22.18
N THR A 262 -25.62 9.28 -21.75
CA THR A 262 -24.90 8.20 -22.41
C THR A 262 -25.59 7.79 -23.71
N GLY A 263 -24.82 7.31 -24.68
CA GLY A 263 -25.37 6.80 -25.95
C GLY A 263 -26.06 5.44 -25.85
N VAL A 264 -26.26 4.90 -24.63
CA VAL A 264 -26.75 3.54 -24.38
C VAL A 264 -27.88 3.52 -23.35
N TYR A 265 -28.69 2.46 -23.37
CA TYR A 265 -29.65 2.20 -22.31
C TYR A 265 -28.92 1.84 -21.01
N THR A 266 -29.36 2.40 -19.89
CA THR A 266 -28.73 2.18 -18.58
C THR A 266 -29.77 1.78 -17.54
N GLU A 267 -29.52 0.66 -16.86
CA GLU A 267 -30.27 0.26 -15.67
C GLU A 267 -29.58 0.77 -14.41
N ILE A 268 -30.35 1.44 -13.56
CA ILE A 268 -29.88 2.08 -12.34
C ILE A 268 -30.68 1.55 -11.16
N ARG A 269 -30.00 0.89 -10.23
CA ARG A 269 -30.53 0.60 -8.90
C ARG A 269 -30.36 1.83 -8.02
N ILE A 270 -31.38 2.20 -7.25
CA ILE A 270 -31.28 3.31 -6.31
C ILE A 270 -31.39 2.75 -4.89
N THR A 271 -30.37 3.02 -4.09
CA THR A 271 -30.30 2.63 -2.68
C THR A 271 -30.34 3.90 -1.84
N HIS A 272 -31.52 4.24 -1.33
CA HIS A 272 -31.66 5.31 -0.35
C HIS A 272 -31.43 4.74 1.06
N PRO A 273 -30.80 5.50 1.97
CA PRO A 273 -30.68 5.07 3.35
C PRO A 273 -31.95 5.40 4.13
N ASP A 274 -32.17 4.74 5.27
CA ASP A 274 -33.21 5.15 6.23
C ASP A 274 -32.78 6.42 6.99
N ARG A 275 -31.46 6.59 7.18
CA ARG A 275 -30.82 7.74 7.81
C ARG A 275 -29.60 8.19 7.03
N THR A 276 -29.39 9.49 6.92
CA THR A 276 -28.16 10.04 6.34
C THR A 276 -26.94 9.66 7.20
N PRO A 277 -25.71 9.74 6.66
CA PRO A 277 -24.49 9.49 7.45
C PRO A 277 -24.35 10.33 8.73
N ARG A 278 -25.07 11.46 8.80
CA ARG A 278 -25.12 12.36 9.97
C ARG A 278 -26.33 12.12 10.88
N GLY A 279 -27.06 11.04 10.69
CA GLY A 279 -28.16 10.60 11.55
C GLY A 279 -29.53 11.24 11.28
N ALA A 280 -29.62 12.17 10.32
CA ALA A 280 -30.90 12.77 9.91
C ALA A 280 -31.79 11.74 9.20
N LEU A 281 -33.10 11.88 9.32
CA LEU A 281 -34.06 10.98 8.69
C LEU A 281 -34.15 11.30 7.20
N PHE A 282 -34.06 10.27 6.37
CA PHE A 282 -34.29 10.36 4.93
C PHE A 282 -35.73 9.93 4.63
N GLN A 283 -36.47 10.78 3.92
CA GLN A 283 -37.87 10.54 3.59
C GLN A 283 -38.07 10.68 2.07
N PRO A 284 -38.16 9.56 1.32
CA PRO A 284 -38.48 9.61 -0.09
C PRO A 284 -39.91 10.13 -0.32
N GLN A 285 -40.15 10.86 -1.41
CA GLN A 285 -41.51 11.18 -1.86
C GLN A 285 -42.21 9.95 -2.47
N GLU A 286 -43.51 10.09 -2.73
CA GLU A 286 -44.32 9.06 -3.36
C GLU A 286 -43.71 8.66 -4.72
N ASN A 287 -43.59 7.35 -4.97
CA ASN A 287 -42.98 6.76 -6.17
C ASN A 287 -41.46 6.89 -6.32
N PHE A 288 -40.70 7.10 -5.24
CA PHE A 288 -39.24 7.00 -5.28
C PHE A 288 -38.82 5.55 -5.66
N PRO A 289 -38.26 5.31 -6.85
CA PRO A 289 -38.06 3.96 -7.36
C PRO A 289 -36.78 3.34 -6.80
N SER A 290 -36.78 2.02 -6.63
CA SER A 290 -35.58 1.25 -6.31
C SER A 290 -34.79 0.80 -7.56
N LEU A 291 -35.42 0.88 -8.74
CA LEU A 291 -34.83 0.54 -10.03
C LEU A 291 -35.38 1.48 -11.12
N LEU A 292 -34.51 1.98 -11.98
CA LEU A 292 -34.81 2.80 -13.14
C LEU A 292 -34.16 2.21 -14.39
N GLY A 293 -34.85 2.23 -15.51
CA GLY A 293 -34.27 2.04 -16.83
C GLY A 293 -34.33 3.36 -17.59
N LEU A 294 -33.19 3.84 -18.07
CA LEU A 294 -33.07 5.11 -18.80
C LEU A 294 -32.61 4.87 -20.23
N GLN A 295 -33.37 5.35 -21.21
CA GLN A 295 -32.92 5.45 -22.59
C GLN A 295 -31.93 6.62 -22.77
N PRO A 296 -31.11 6.62 -23.84
CA PRO A 296 -30.28 7.77 -24.18
C PRO A 296 -31.11 9.06 -24.26
N GLY A 297 -30.73 10.07 -23.49
CA GLY A 297 -31.40 11.37 -23.43
C GLY A 297 -32.51 11.48 -22.38
N ASP A 298 -32.85 10.42 -21.65
CA ASP A 298 -33.88 10.46 -20.62
C ASP A 298 -33.44 11.29 -19.40
N VAL A 299 -34.37 12.10 -18.88
CA VAL A 299 -34.21 12.83 -17.61
C VAL A 299 -35.28 12.37 -16.64
N VAL A 300 -34.86 11.92 -15.45
CA VAL A 300 -35.74 11.56 -14.34
C VAL A 300 -35.49 12.51 -13.17
N ILE A 301 -36.58 12.96 -12.54
CA ILE A 301 -36.54 13.83 -11.37
C ILE A 301 -37.12 13.07 -10.18
N LEU A 302 -36.32 12.96 -9.13
CA LEU A 302 -36.70 12.32 -7.88
C LEU A 302 -36.68 13.34 -6.75
N GLU A 303 -37.72 13.35 -5.94
CA GLU A 303 -37.86 14.28 -4.81
C GLU A 303 -37.79 13.52 -3.49
N TYR A 304 -37.12 14.12 -2.51
CA TYR A 304 -37.02 13.56 -1.16
C TYR A 304 -36.76 14.66 -0.13
N ARG A 305 -36.87 14.30 1.15
CA ARG A 305 -36.60 15.20 2.27
C ARG A 305 -35.56 14.61 3.22
N ILE A 306 -34.73 15.48 3.77
CA ILE A 306 -33.87 15.17 4.92
C ILE A 306 -34.34 16.02 6.08
N HIS A 307 -34.73 15.43 7.21
CA HIS A 307 -35.16 16.19 8.38
C HIS A 307 -34.45 15.74 9.65
N TYR A 308 -34.27 16.70 10.56
CA TYR A 308 -33.70 16.46 11.88
C TYR A 308 -34.84 16.31 12.87
N ASN A 309 -34.76 15.28 13.72
CA ASN A 309 -35.63 15.14 14.88
C ASN A 309 -35.21 16.07 16.00
#